data_AF-A0A2R3IVD3-F1
#
_entry.id   AF-A0A2R3IVD3-F1
#
_cell.length_a   1.000
_cell.length_b   1.000
_cell.length_c   1.000
_cell.angle_alpha   90.00
_cell.angle_beta   90.00
_cell.angle_gamma   90.00
#
_symmetry.space_group_name_H-M   'P 1'
#
loop_
_entity.id
_entity.type
_entity.pdbx_description
1 polymer ?
#
loop_
_entity_poly.entity_id
_entity_poly.type
_entity_poly.pdbx_seq_one_letter_code
_entity_poly.pdbx_strand_id
1 'polypeptide(L)' 'MTERDDDHKSRELRALGRRCWDVHQQGLLVGVFHNEEDAQAYRHRLEKEEQLRQSDKLA' A
#
# COMPACT_ATOMS: atom_id res chain seq x y z
N MET A 1 9.25 -15.49 -26.03
CA MET A 1 7.78 -15.55 -25.82
C MET A 1 7.52 -15.09 -24.39
N THR A 2 7.05 -13.83 -24.27
CA THR A 2 6.18 -13.30 -23.19
C THR A 2 6.74 -13.40 -21.76
N GLU A 3 7.45 -12.42 -21.17
CA GLU A 3 7.04 -11.03 -20.94
C GLU A 3 5.54 -10.89 -20.67
N ARG A 4 5.06 -11.41 -19.53
CA ARG A 4 3.83 -11.01 -18.80
C ARG A 4 3.41 -12.13 -17.85
N ASP A 5 3.95 -12.15 -16.63
CA ASP A 5 3.37 -12.93 -15.53
C ASP A 5 3.24 -12.10 -14.22
N ASP A 6 3.31 -10.77 -14.31
CA ASP A 6 3.08 -9.88 -13.15
C ASP A 6 1.61 -9.41 -13.05
N ASP A 7 0.78 -9.69 -14.07
CA ASP A 7 -0.62 -9.21 -14.15
C ASP A 7 -1.64 -10.15 -13.48
N HIS A 8 -1.22 -11.33 -12.98
CA HIS A 8 -2.18 -12.38 -12.60
C HIS A 8 -2.77 -12.26 -11.18
N LYS A 9 -2.37 -11.29 -10.35
CA LYS A 9 -2.94 -11.10 -9.00
C LYS A 9 -3.78 -9.84 -8.81
N SER A 10 -4.20 -9.16 -9.87
CA SER A 10 -5.06 -7.97 -9.76
C SER A 10 -6.55 -8.23 -10.02
N ARG A 11 -6.95 -9.46 -10.42
CA ARG A 11 -8.31 -9.69 -10.95
C ARG A 11 -9.29 -10.44 -10.06
N GLU A 12 -8.84 -11.15 -9.02
CA GLU A 12 -9.74 -11.95 -8.18
C GLU A 12 -10.42 -11.16 -7.04
N LEU A 13 -10.02 -9.90 -6.80
CA LEU A 13 -10.61 -9.05 -5.76
C LEU A 13 -11.74 -8.12 -6.25
N ARG A 14 -12.29 -8.35 -7.45
CA ARG A 14 -13.50 -7.65 -7.93
C ARG A 14 -14.81 -8.41 -7.62
N ALA A 15 -14.74 -9.51 -6.88
CA ALA A 15 -15.86 -10.44 -6.74
C ALA A 15 -16.93 -10.07 -5.68
N LEU A 16 -16.80 -8.97 -4.93
CA LEU A 16 -17.77 -8.60 -3.87
C LEU A 16 -18.21 -7.12 -3.86
N GLY A 17 -17.84 -6.30 -4.85
CA GLY A 17 -18.22 -4.88 -4.89
C GLY A 17 -17.66 -4.01 -3.74
N ARG A 18 -16.86 -4.59 -2.84
CA ARG A 18 -16.09 -3.85 -1.83
C ARG A 18 -14.79 -3.36 -2.46
N ARG A 19 -14.63 -2.05 -2.56
CA ARG A 19 -13.36 -1.41 -2.95
C ARG A 19 -12.39 -1.56 -1.78
N CYS A 20 -11.41 -2.43 -1.91
CA CYS A 20 -10.27 -2.47 -1.00
C CYS A 20 -9.22 -1.45 -1.46
N TRP A 21 -8.54 -0.83 -0.51
CA TRP A 21 -7.50 0.17 -0.72
C TRP A 21 -6.17 -0.40 -0.27
N ASP A 22 -5.32 -0.68 -1.25
CA ASP A 22 -3.99 -1.21 -1.03
C ASP A 22 -3.01 -0.06 -0.76
N VAL A 23 -2.46 -0.02 0.45
CA VAL A 23 -1.42 0.94 0.84
C VAL A 23 -0.06 0.32 0.56
N HIS A 24 0.69 0.95 -0.34
CA HIS A 24 2.03 0.53 -0.71
C HIS A 24 3.07 1.53 -0.18
N GLN A 25 4.17 1.01 0.38
CA GLN A 25 5.35 1.79 0.76
C GLN A 25 6.58 1.21 0.05
N GLN A 26 7.34 2.05 -0.67
CA GLN A 26 8.54 1.65 -1.41
C GLN A 26 8.30 0.46 -2.38
N GLY A 27 7.09 0.37 -2.95
CA GLY A 27 6.70 -0.73 -3.85
C GLY A 27 6.24 -2.01 -3.14
N LEU A 28 6.21 -2.05 -1.81
CA LEU A 28 5.71 -3.18 -1.02
C LEU A 28 4.32 -2.89 -0.46
N LEU A 29 3.40 -3.84 -0.57
CA LEU A 29 2.09 -3.78 0.06
C LEU A 29 2.26 -3.88 1.59
N VAL A 30 1.91 -2.81 2.29
CA VAL A 30 2.06 -2.72 3.76
C VAL A 30 0.73 -2.75 4.51
N GLY A 31 -0.39 -2.56 3.80
CA GLY A 31 -1.72 -2.68 4.39
C GLY A 31 -2.83 -2.72 3.35
N VAL A 32 -3.94 -3.37 3.69
CA VAL A 32 -5.15 -3.43 2.86
C VAL A 32 -6.32 -2.95 3.73
N PHE A 33 -7.03 -1.93 3.26
CA PHE A 33 -8.13 -1.32 4.00
C PHE A 33 -9.44 -1.42 3.24
N HIS A 34 -10.55 -1.45 3.97
CA HIS A 34 -11.88 -1.47 3.38
C HIS A 34 -12.43 -0.05 3.09
N ASN A 35 -11.77 0.98 3.62
CA ASN A 35 -12.14 2.40 3.47
C ASN A 35 -10.93 3.21 2.97
N GLU A 36 -11.22 4.24 2.18
CA GLU A 36 -10.19 5.15 1.65
C GLU A 36 -9.54 5.97 2.77
N GLU A 37 -10.35 6.48 3.71
CA GLU A 37 -9.87 7.33 4.81
C GLU A 37 -8.87 6.58 5.70
N ASP A 38 -9.14 5.33 6.05
CA ASP A 38 -8.22 4.49 6.82
C ASP A 38 -6.91 4.24 6.05
N ALA A 39 -7.00 3.98 4.74
CA ALA A 39 -5.83 3.78 3.89
C ALA A 39 -4.96 5.04 3.80
N GLN A 40 -5.60 6.21 3.61
CA GLN A 40 -4.91 7.49 3.55
C GLN A 40 -4.29 7.87 4.90
N ALA A 41 -5.02 7.68 6.00
CA ALA A 41 -4.52 7.92 7.35
C ALA A 41 -3.31 7.03 7.67
N TYR A 42 -3.37 5.75 7.30
CA TYR A 42 -2.26 4.81 7.49
C TYR A 42 -1.04 5.21 6.65
N ARG A 43 -1.24 5.59 5.38
CA ARG A 43 -0.15 6.11 4.53
C ARG A 43 0.51 7.34 5.14
N HIS A 44 -0.27 8.30 5.62
CA HIS A 44 0.26 9.53 6.22
C HIS A 44 1.00 9.26 7.54
N ARG A 45 0.55 8.30 8.34
CA ARG A 45 1.26 7.85 9.54
C ARG A 45 2.62 7.24 9.17
N LEU A 46 2.66 6.36 8.18
CA LEU A 46 3.91 5.73 7.72
C LEU A 46 4.91 6.76 7.21
N GLU A 47 4.46 7.77 6.48
CA GLU A 47 5.32 8.86 5.99
C GLU A 47 5.94 9.67 7.15
N LYS A 48 5.16 9.94 8.20
CA LYS A 48 5.66 10.62 9.41
C LYS A 48 6.65 9.75 10.19
N GLU A 49 6.35 8.47 10.37
CA GLU A 49 7.23 7.53 11.05
C GLU A 49 8.55 7.31 10.29
N GLU A 50 8.50 7.33 8.95
CA GLU A 50 9.70 7.28 8.11
C GLU A 50 10.53 8.56 8.22
N GLN A 51 9.90 9.75 8.19
CA GLN A 51 10.59 11.02 8.40
C GLN A 51 11.28 11.08 9.77
N LEU A 52 10.59 10.65 10.83
CA LEU A 52 11.16 10.57 12.18
C LEU A 52 12.35 9.61 12.23
N ARG A 53 12.21 8.41 11.66
CA ARG A 53 13.32 7.45 11.58
C ARG A 53 14.51 7.98 10.80
N GLN A 54 14.28 8.73 9.72
CA GLN A 54 15.35 9.35 8.94
C GLN A 54 16.04 10.47 9.73
N SER A 55 15.29 11.28 10.47
CA SER A 55 15.88 12.32 11.33
C SER A 55 16.68 11.72 12.49
N ASP A 56 16.20 10.66 13.15
CA ASP A 56 16.93 9.97 14.22
C ASP A 56 18.21 9.28 13.70
N LYS A 57 18.21 8.80 12.44
CA LYS A 57 19.38 8.15 11.86
C LYS A 57 20.49 9.14 11.44
N LEU A 58 20.16 10.43 11.33
CA LEU A 58 21.08 11.50 10.95
C LEU A 58 21.61 12.31 12.16
N ALA A 59 21.14 12.01 13.37
CA ALA A 59 21.62 12.59 14.63
C ALA A 59 22.74 11.73 15.25
#